data_AF-A0A960XTF5-F1
#
_entry.id   AF-A0A960XTF5-F1
#
_cell.length_a   1.000
_cell.length_b   1.000
_cell.length_c   1.000
_cell.angle_alpha   90.00
_cell.angle_beta   90.00
_cell.angle_gamma   90.00
#
_symmetry.space_group_name_H-M   'P 1'
#
loop_
_entity.id
_entity.type
_entity.pdbx_description
1 polymer ?
#
loop_
_entity_poly.entity_id
_entity_poly.type
_entity_poly.pdbx_seq_one_letter_code
_entity_poly.pdbx_strand_id
1 'polypeptide(L)'
;MNRAEQGIPASNRRPQLWLALFLFALFAALLAQFYRIQVIQADYWKGVADRQHHFWVREPFMRGTFLADERRLALDIEKYHLFVDPQAISEDLRTELAQELTRRFGLNEGWVMEQLEKRSRSRHVCSWLDREQRADLLQWWHPWARAHRV
;
A
#
# COMPACT_ATOMS: atom_id res chain seq x y z
N MET A 1 -70.86 -10.50 7.62
CA MET A 1 -70.94 -11.90 8.09
C MET A 1 -70.06 -12.79 7.22
N ASN A 2 -68.85 -13.03 7.73
CA ASN A 2 -68.00 -14.22 7.64
C ASN A 2 -68.00 -15.04 6.35
N ARG A 3 -67.06 -14.73 5.46
CA ARG A 3 -66.46 -15.74 4.58
C ARG A 3 -65.57 -16.61 5.45
N ALA A 4 -66.00 -17.85 5.63
CA ALA A 4 -65.36 -18.87 6.41
C ALA A 4 -63.88 -19.03 6.03
N GLU A 5 -63.08 -19.19 7.08
CA GLU A 5 -61.70 -19.66 7.04
C GLU A 5 -61.63 -20.96 6.23
N GLN A 6 -61.21 -20.85 4.97
CA GLN A 6 -60.79 -22.02 4.21
C GLN A 6 -59.41 -22.43 4.73
N GLY A 7 -59.42 -23.28 5.77
CA GLY A 7 -58.23 -23.96 6.25
C GLY A 7 -57.54 -24.67 5.08
N ILE A 8 -56.25 -24.38 4.91
CA ILE A 8 -55.41 -24.98 3.86
C ILE A 8 -55.55 -26.50 3.94
N PRO A 9 -56.02 -27.19 2.88
CA PRO A 9 -56.24 -28.63 2.92
C PRO A 9 -54.93 -29.35 3.24
N ALA A 10 -54.95 -30.21 4.27
CA ALA A 10 -53.80 -30.96 4.77
C ALA A 10 -53.36 -32.12 3.84
N SER A 11 -53.50 -31.95 2.53
CA SER A 11 -53.25 -33.00 1.54
C SER A 11 -52.07 -32.59 0.64
N ASN A 12 -50.95 -33.29 0.84
CA ASN A 12 -49.70 -33.23 0.10
C ASN A 12 -48.65 -32.18 0.55
N ARG A 13 -48.24 -32.22 1.82
CA ARG A 13 -47.08 -31.48 2.38
C ARG A 13 -45.70 -32.01 1.94
N ARG A 14 -45.67 -33.11 1.18
CA ARG A 14 -44.44 -33.81 0.74
C ARG A 14 -43.48 -32.92 -0.08
N PRO A 15 -43.91 -32.20 -1.14
CA PRO A 15 -43.02 -31.33 -1.91
C PRO A 15 -42.47 -30.14 -1.11
N GLN A 16 -43.25 -29.60 -0.17
CA GLN A 16 -42.81 -28.49 0.70
C GLN A 16 -41.71 -28.95 1.67
N LEU A 17 -41.81 -30.19 2.18
CA LEU A 17 -40.77 -30.80 3.00
C LEU A 17 -39.48 -31.05 2.21
N TRP A 18 -39.58 -31.51 0.96
CA TRP A 18 -38.41 -31.67 0.08
C TRP A 18 -37.74 -30.34 -0.24
N LEU A 19 -38.51 -29.30 -0.53
CA LEU A 19 -37.99 -27.96 -0.75
C LEU A 19 -37.31 -27.41 0.50
N ALA A 20 -37.93 -27.58 1.67
CA ALA A 20 -37.35 -27.15 2.94
C ALA A 20 -36.05 -27.91 3.25
N LEU A 21 -36.01 -29.22 3.01
CA LEU A 21 -34.82 -30.05 3.20
C LEU A 21 -33.70 -29.66 2.23
N PHE A 22 -34.03 -29.38 0.97
CA PHE A 22 -33.07 -28.91 -0.03
C PHE A 22 -32.48 -27.56 0.35
N LEU A 23 -33.33 -26.59 0.72
CA LEU A 23 -32.88 -25.28 1.18
C LEU A 23 -32.03 -25.40 2.45
N PHE A 24 -32.43 -26.24 3.39
CA PHE A 24 -31.65 -26.50 4.60
C PHE A 24 -30.26 -27.07 4.28
N ALA A 25 -30.19 -28.07 3.39
CA ALA A 25 -28.92 -28.64 2.95
C ALA A 25 -28.03 -27.60 2.27
N LEU A 26 -28.61 -26.74 1.43
CA LEU A 26 -27.90 -25.64 0.78
C LEU A 26 -27.34 -24.63 1.81
N PHE A 27 -28.15 -24.23 2.80
CA PHE A 27 -27.70 -23.34 3.87
C PHE A 27 -26.60 -23.99 4.72
N ALA A 28 -26.73 -25.26 5.04
CA ALA A 28 -25.70 -26.01 5.77
C ALA A 28 -24.38 -26.04 4.99
N ALA A 29 -24.43 -26.25 3.66
CA ALA A 29 -23.26 -26.21 2.80
C ALA A 29 -22.61 -24.81 2.75
N LEU A 30 -23.40 -23.74 2.67
CA LEU A 30 -22.91 -22.37 2.72
C LEU A 30 -22.25 -22.05 4.07
N LEU A 31 -22.83 -22.48 5.19
CA LEU A 31 -22.24 -22.32 6.52
C LEU A 31 -20.92 -23.09 6.66
N ALA A 32 -20.85 -24.32 6.14
CA ALA A 32 -19.60 -25.08 6.13
C ALA A 32 -18.51 -24.39 5.30
N GLN A 33 -18.87 -23.86 4.13
CA GLN A 33 -17.95 -23.07 3.31
C GLN A 33 -17.50 -21.79 4.01
N PHE A 34 -18.42 -21.11 4.68
CA PHE A 34 -18.13 -19.89 5.43
C PHE A 34 -17.17 -20.18 6.60
N TYR A 35 -17.42 -21.24 7.37
CA TYR A 35 -16.51 -21.72 8.41
C TYR A 35 -15.12 -22.05 7.85
N ARG A 36 -15.06 -22.71 6.68
CA ARG A 36 -13.79 -23.01 6.02
C ARG A 36 -13.01 -21.74 5.68
N ILE A 37 -13.66 -20.73 5.11
CA ILE A 37 -13.00 -19.48 4.74
C ILE A 37 -12.60 -18.69 5.99
N GLN A 38 -13.50 -18.54 6.96
CA GLN A 38 -13.31 -17.67 8.11
C GLN A 38 -12.45 -18.26 9.22
N VAL A 39 -12.49 -19.57 9.44
CA VAL A 39 -11.79 -20.23 10.56
C VAL A 39 -10.58 -20.99 10.05
N ILE A 40 -10.74 -21.86 9.06
CA ILE A 40 -9.63 -22.69 8.56
C ILE A 40 -8.65 -21.84 7.73
N GLN A 41 -9.15 -20.92 6.91
CA GLN A 41 -8.32 -20.08 6.03
C GLN A 41 -8.11 -18.66 6.57
N ALA A 42 -8.46 -18.41 7.83
CA ALA A 42 -8.41 -17.09 8.44
C ALA A 42 -7.05 -16.40 8.26
N ASP A 43 -5.98 -17.11 8.65
CA ASP A 43 -4.63 -16.60 8.64
C ASP A 43 -4.10 -16.38 7.22
N TYR A 44 -4.51 -17.24 6.28
CA TYR A 44 -4.16 -17.09 4.87
C TYR A 44 -4.73 -15.80 4.29
N TRP A 45 -6.04 -15.57 4.46
CA TRP A 45 -6.71 -14.38 3.94
C TRP A 45 -6.29 -13.10 4.68
N LYS A 46 -6.01 -13.20 5.98
CA LYS A 46 -5.40 -12.11 6.75
C LYS A 46 -4.02 -11.73 6.18
N GLY A 47 -3.16 -12.70 5.93
CA GLY A 47 -1.85 -12.46 5.31
C GLY A 47 -1.95 -11.89 3.89
N VAL A 48 -2.97 -12.26 3.12
CA VAL A 48 -3.25 -11.64 1.81
C VAL A 48 -3.69 -10.18 1.98
N ALA A 49 -4.61 -9.89 2.91
CA ALA A 49 -5.08 -8.53 3.18
C ALA A 49 -3.96 -7.62 3.72
N ASP A 50 -3.11 -8.13 4.61
CA ASP A 50 -1.95 -7.40 5.13
C ASP A 50 -0.92 -7.06 4.03
N ARG A 51 -0.85 -7.88 2.98
CA ARG A 51 -0.03 -7.58 1.79
C ARG A 51 -0.70 -6.58 0.85
N GLN A 52 -2.01 -6.39 0.95
CA GLN A 52 -2.79 -5.48 0.11
C GLN A 52 -2.89 -4.05 0.66
N HIS A 53 -2.12 -3.66 1.69
CA HIS A 53 -2.10 -2.29 2.20
C HIS A 53 -2.07 -1.27 1.04
N HIS A 54 -3.20 -0.58 0.86
CA HIS A 54 -3.41 0.38 -0.21
C HIS A 54 -2.38 1.51 -0.09
N PHE A 55 -1.50 1.63 -1.08
CA PHE A 55 -0.63 2.79 -1.20
C PHE A 55 -1.38 3.90 -1.93
N TRP A 56 -1.63 4.99 -1.22
CA TRP A 56 -2.11 6.23 -1.81
C TRP A 56 -0.91 7.07 -2.21
N VAL A 57 -0.61 7.14 -3.50
CA VAL A 57 0.36 8.09 -4.03
C VAL A 57 -0.40 9.39 -4.31
N ARG A 58 -0.08 10.45 -3.58
CA ARG A 58 -0.60 11.79 -3.88
C ARG A 58 0.22 12.37 -5.02
N GLU A 59 -0.38 12.44 -6.20
CA GLU A 59 0.21 13.16 -7.31
C GLU A 59 0.02 14.67 -7.10
N PRO A 60 1.11 15.48 -7.05
CA PRO A 60 0.99 16.92 -6.89
C PRO A 60 0.38 17.54 -8.15
N PHE A 61 -0.45 18.57 -7.97
CA PHE A 61 -1.00 19.33 -9.08
C PHE A 61 0.03 20.31 -9.63
N MET A 62 0.02 20.53 -10.95
CA MET A 62 0.77 21.61 -11.60
C MET A 62 0.05 22.94 -11.33
N ARG A 63 0.76 23.90 -10.73
CA ARG A 63 0.27 25.27 -10.52
C ARG A 63 0.30 26.04 -11.85
N GLY A 64 -0.65 26.96 -12.01
CA GLY A 64 -0.69 27.88 -13.13
C GLY A 64 0.55 28.79 -13.19
N THR A 65 0.94 29.18 -14.41
CA THR A 65 2.05 30.11 -14.65
C THR A 65 1.54 31.56 -14.64
N PHE A 66 2.22 32.44 -13.93
CA PHE A 66 1.92 33.89 -13.96
C PHE A 66 2.78 34.58 -15.01
N LEU A 67 2.13 35.32 -15.91
CA LEU A 67 2.76 36.09 -16.97
C LEU A 67 2.47 37.58 -16.77
N ALA A 68 3.48 38.43 -16.95
CA ALA A 68 3.31 39.87 -17.12
C ALA A 68 4.13 40.29 -18.35
N ASP A 69 3.50 40.92 -19.33
CA ASP A 69 4.14 41.38 -20.57
C ASP A 69 5.01 40.28 -21.23
N GLU A 70 4.43 39.09 -21.41
CA GLU A 70 5.08 37.87 -21.92
C GLU A 70 6.23 37.29 -21.05
N ARG A 71 6.60 37.96 -19.96
CA ARG A 71 7.60 37.48 -19.01
C ARG A 71 6.95 36.56 -17.96
N ARG A 72 7.55 35.39 -17.76
CA ARG A 72 7.18 34.46 -16.68
C ARG A 72 7.63 35.03 -15.33
N LEU A 73 6.67 35.32 -14.45
CA LEU A 73 6.92 35.81 -13.10
C LEU A 73 6.92 34.69 -12.06
N ALA A 74 6.09 33.67 -12.26
CA ALA A 74 6.07 32.47 -11.44
C ALA A 74 5.75 31.26 -12.31
N LEU A 75 6.58 30.23 -12.19
CA LEU A 75 6.43 28.95 -12.88
C LEU A 75 6.74 27.83 -11.90
N ASP A 76 6.13 26.67 -12.14
CA ASP A 76 6.48 25.46 -11.42
C ASP A 76 7.76 24.86 -11.98
N ILE A 77 8.65 24.45 -11.07
CA ILE A 77 9.92 23.83 -11.38
C ILE A 77 9.90 22.42 -10.79
N GLU A 78 10.15 21.42 -11.64
CA GLU A 78 10.26 20.04 -11.20
C GLU A 78 11.44 19.87 -10.24
N LYS A 79 11.17 19.30 -9.07
CA LYS A 79 12.13 19.07 -8.00
C LYS A 79 11.88 17.70 -7.40
N TYR A 80 12.94 17.06 -6.92
CA TYR A 80 12.88 15.70 -6.39
C TYR A 80 13.18 15.68 -4.90
N HIS A 81 12.59 14.73 -4.18
CA HIS A 81 12.86 14.50 -2.77
C HIS A 81 13.48 13.11 -2.62
N LEU A 82 14.57 13.02 -1.85
CA LEU A 82 15.23 11.76 -1.56
C LEU A 82 14.58 11.11 -0.34
N PHE A 83 14.03 9.93 -0.56
CA PHE A 83 13.56 9.05 0.49
C PHE A 83 14.42 7.79 0.55
N VAL A 84 14.64 7.29 1.75
CA VAL A 84 15.38 6.04 2.01
C VAL A 84 14.47 5.06 2.75
N ASP A 85 14.63 3.76 2.48
CA ASP A 85 14.03 2.67 3.24
C ASP A 85 15.09 2.02 4.17
N PRO A 86 15.20 2.46 5.43
CA PRO A 86 16.05 1.85 6.45
C PRO A 86 15.90 0.34 6.64
N GLN A 87 14.71 -0.22 6.41
CA GLN A 87 14.46 -1.65 6.62
C GLN A 87 15.00 -2.51 5.48
N ALA A 88 15.13 -1.94 4.27
CA ALA A 88 15.74 -2.61 3.13
C ALA A 88 17.27 -2.64 3.21
N ILE A 89 17.88 -1.74 3.99
CA ILE A 89 19.34 -1.58 4.09
C ILE A 89 19.86 -2.25 5.36
N SER A 90 20.79 -3.20 5.20
CA SER A 90 21.48 -3.87 6.32
C SER A 90 22.32 -2.89 7.14
N GLU A 91 22.43 -3.14 8.44
CA GLU A 91 23.12 -2.26 9.39
C GLU A 91 24.57 -1.96 8.97
N ASP A 92 25.29 -2.97 8.47
CA ASP A 92 26.67 -2.85 8.01
C ASP A 92 26.86 -1.84 6.87
N LEU A 93 25.82 -1.62 6.06
CA LEU A 93 25.87 -0.73 4.89
C LEU A 93 25.37 0.68 5.21
N ARG A 94 24.75 0.90 6.38
CA ARG A 94 24.17 2.21 6.74
C ARG A 94 25.25 3.27 6.89
N THR A 95 26.39 2.91 7.48
CA THR A 95 27.52 3.84 7.66
C THR A 95 28.08 4.31 6.33
N GLU A 96 28.35 3.40 5.40
CA GLU A 96 28.83 3.74 4.06
C GLU A 96 27.82 4.63 3.31
N LEU A 97 26.54 4.25 3.37
CA LEU A 97 25.46 5.03 2.76
C LEU A 97 25.37 6.44 3.35
N ALA A 98 25.45 6.58 4.68
CA ALA A 98 25.38 7.88 5.33
C ALA A 98 26.56 8.78 4.95
N GLN A 99 27.77 8.22 4.87
CA GLN A 99 28.95 8.94 4.41
C GLN A 99 28.80 9.43 2.98
N GLU A 100 28.29 8.57 2.08
CA GLU A 100 28.09 8.95 0.69
C GLU A 100 27.01 10.02 0.51
N LEU A 101 25.87 9.88 1.21
CA LEU A 101 24.81 10.89 1.18
C LEU A 101 25.28 12.24 1.77
N THR A 102 26.07 12.18 2.84
CA THR A 102 26.71 13.36 3.43
C THR A 102 27.67 14.01 2.45
N ARG A 103 28.50 13.22 1.76
CA ARG A 103 29.47 13.71 0.77
C ARG A 103 28.81 14.38 -0.42
N ARG A 104 27.74 13.78 -0.98
CA ARG A 104 27.06 14.28 -2.18
C ARG A 104 26.21 15.51 -1.91
N PHE A 105 25.51 15.54 -0.79
CA PHE A 105 24.49 16.56 -0.50
C PHE A 105 24.87 17.51 0.63
N GLY A 106 26.05 17.37 1.23
CA GLY A 106 26.52 18.21 2.33
C GLY A 106 25.68 18.08 3.60
N LEU A 107 25.07 16.91 3.82
CA LEU A 107 24.18 16.66 4.97
C LEU A 107 24.98 16.41 6.25
N ASN A 108 24.34 16.49 7.40
CA ASN A 108 24.95 16.10 8.67
C ASN A 108 24.94 14.56 8.80
N GLU A 109 26.12 13.93 8.85
CA GLU A 109 26.26 12.47 8.92
C GLU A 109 25.52 11.85 10.11
N GLY A 110 25.63 12.46 11.31
CA GLY A 110 24.95 11.98 12.51
C GLY A 110 23.42 12.00 12.36
N TRP A 111 22.86 13.03 11.74
CA TRP A 111 21.43 13.11 11.45
C TRP A 111 20.99 12.07 10.41
N VAL A 112 21.80 11.83 9.36
CA VAL A 112 21.50 10.81 8.34
C VAL A 112 21.52 9.42 8.96
N MET A 113 22.52 9.11 9.79
CA MET A 113 22.57 7.86 10.54
C MET A 113 21.36 7.68 11.44
N GLU A 114 20.95 8.71 12.18
CA GLU A 114 19.72 8.67 12.99
C GLU A 114 18.47 8.37 12.13
N GLN A 115 18.41 8.84 10.88
CA GLN A 115 17.32 8.48 9.96
C GLN A 115 17.39 7.01 9.53
N LEU A 116 18.60 6.49 9.27
CA LEU A 116 18.84 5.10 8.84
C LEU A 116 18.63 4.09 9.97
N GLU A 117 18.69 4.49 11.23
CA GLU A 117 18.41 3.61 12.38
C GLU A 117 16.91 3.48 12.69
N LYS A 118 16.09 4.40 12.20
CA LYS A 118 14.65 4.36 12.46
C LYS A 118 13.98 3.20 11.73
N ARG A 119 13.16 2.43 12.46
CA ARG A 119 12.32 1.36 11.90
C ARG A 119 11.16 1.92 11.07
N SER A 120 11.47 2.44 9.88
CA SER A 120 10.51 2.97 8.89
C SER A 120 10.88 2.47 7.50
N ARG A 121 9.88 2.34 6.61
CA ARG A 121 10.10 2.02 5.18
C ARG A 121 10.21 3.24 4.27
N SER A 122 10.12 4.43 4.85
CA SER A 122 10.28 5.69 4.14
C SER A 122 10.75 6.75 5.11
N ARG A 123 11.94 7.30 4.86
CA ARG A 123 12.51 8.44 5.58
C ARG A 123 12.95 9.47 4.56
N HIS A 124 12.45 10.68 4.70
CA HIS A 124 12.89 11.81 3.88
C HIS A 124 14.27 12.28 4.35
N VAL A 125 15.27 12.25 3.48
CA VAL A 125 16.67 12.55 3.83
C VAL A 125 17.16 13.84 3.14
N CYS A 126 16.66 14.14 1.95
CA CYS A 126 17.01 15.37 1.24
C CYS A 126 15.81 15.91 0.45
N SER A 127 15.68 17.24 0.39
CA SER A 127 14.59 17.91 -0.33
C SER A 127 15.10 18.68 -1.54
N TRP A 128 14.22 18.89 -2.52
CA TRP A 128 14.42 19.86 -3.60
C TRP A 128 15.65 19.59 -4.49
N LEU A 129 15.97 18.32 -4.71
CA LEU A 129 17.00 17.90 -5.63
C LEU A 129 16.66 18.31 -7.05
N ASP A 130 17.68 18.79 -7.76
CA ASP A 130 17.59 19.06 -9.18
C ASP A 130 17.68 17.78 -10.01
N ARG A 131 17.25 17.88 -11.27
CA ARG A 131 17.28 16.76 -12.22
C ARG A 131 18.68 16.17 -12.39
N GLU A 132 19.71 17.01 -12.37
CA GLU A 132 21.11 16.59 -12.48
C GLU A 132 21.56 15.84 -11.22
N GLN A 133 21.26 16.37 -10.02
CA GLN A 133 21.57 15.71 -8.75
C GLN A 133 20.89 14.35 -8.63
N ARG A 134 19.63 14.26 -9.07
CA ARG A 134 18.92 12.97 -9.14
C ARG A 134 19.62 12.00 -10.09
N ALA A 135 20.02 12.45 -11.27
CA ALA A 135 20.67 11.59 -12.26
C ALA A 135 22.02 11.06 -11.75
N ASP A 136 22.85 11.94 -11.17
CA ASP A 136 24.13 11.57 -10.55
C ASP A 136 23.93 10.56 -9.41
N LEU A 137 22.96 10.80 -8.53
CA LEU A 137 22.62 9.87 -7.45
C LEU A 137 22.23 8.49 -8.00
N LEU A 138 21.36 8.43 -9.01
CA LEU A 138 20.90 7.17 -9.59
C LEU A 138 22.03 6.42 -10.30
N GLN A 139 22.96 7.15 -10.94
CA GLN A 139 24.12 6.56 -11.61
C GLN A 139 25.02 5.81 -10.62
N TRP A 140 25.16 6.31 -9.40
CA TRP A 140 25.89 5.62 -8.33
C TRP A 140 25.03 4.57 -7.61
N TRP A 141 23.78 4.89 -7.30
CA TRP A 141 22.91 4.05 -6.48
C TRP A 141 22.60 2.71 -7.16
N HIS A 142 22.27 2.70 -8.45
CA HIS A 142 21.90 1.46 -9.15
C HIS A 142 22.98 0.37 -9.13
N PRO A 143 24.26 0.65 -9.46
CA PRO A 143 25.31 -0.36 -9.36
C PRO A 143 25.59 -0.75 -7.90
N TRP A 144 25.59 0.22 -6.97
CA TRP A 144 25.84 -0.04 -5.55
C TRP A 144 24.76 -0.95 -4.93
N ALA A 145 23.48 -0.64 -5.15
CA ALA A 145 22.35 -1.42 -4.63
C ALA A 145 22.35 -2.85 -5.22
N ARG A 146 22.67 -2.99 -6.51
CA ARG A 146 22.80 -4.30 -7.16
C ARG A 146 23.92 -5.14 -6.55
N ALA A 147 25.07 -4.54 -6.25
CA ALA A 147 26.19 -5.23 -5.64
C ALA A 147 25.85 -5.74 -4.22
N HIS A 148 25.10 -4.94 -3.48
CA HIS A 148 24.76 -5.21 -2.08
C HIS A 148 23.40 -5.91 -1.87
N ARG A 149 22.66 -6.18 -2.95
CA ARG A 149 21.32 -6.81 -2.94
C ARG A 149 20.29 -6.05 -2.08
N VAL A 150 20.34 -4.73 -2.17
CA VAL A 150 19.37 -3.79 -1.61
C VAL A 150 18.26 -3.50 -2.61
#